data_AF-A0AAN6F4F5-F1
#
_entry.id   AF-A0AAN6F4F5-F1
#
_cell.length_a   1.000
_cell.length_b   1.000
_cell.length_c   1.000
_cell.angle_alpha   90.00
_cell.angle_beta   90.00
_cell.angle_gamma   90.00
#
_symmetry.space_group_name_H-M   'P 1'
#
loop_
_entity.id
_entity.type
_entity.pdbx_description
1 polymer ?
#
loop_
_entity_poly.entity_id
_entity_poly.type
_entity_poly.pdbx_seq_one_letter_code
_entity_poly.pdbx_strand_id
1 'polypeptide(L)'
;MPNTLATRHIKSTRSCTLLFADICMFAFFMLLGLLRAFMYPHVANNVLDDFSQTSYLGAIAVAFETIILGIVSFYSHHQSAMYVAETMYWIASAMSLFVAFGGVFFMYQRQKQHSFQDVNRTWFLIFIPCVVYSTVGGAISPYLAYQNSVTVLLTSFLMWSLGLDMSLVILSLYFWRLMSNQLPPREAIISTFVPVGPFGMGAYSFQQLAVGLASQIKQHKFNLERPLEPSNDAAIAATIAEGIHWLGILVALVQLGLASFLLIEACFSVYAKVPKMYFRKNQLRSQPFGYSLR
;
A
#
# COMPACT_ATOMS: atom_id res chain seq x y z
N MET A 1 31.53 24.88 1.03
CA MET A 1 30.64 23.70 1.05
C MET A 1 30.64 23.02 -0.33
N PRO A 2 31.57 22.10 -0.64
CA PRO A 2 31.65 21.45 -1.96
C PRO A 2 30.91 20.10 -2.05
N ASN A 3 30.32 19.61 -0.95
CA ASN A 3 29.82 18.23 -0.85
C ASN A 3 28.38 18.01 -1.32
N THR A 4 27.65 19.03 -1.79
CA THR A 4 26.21 18.94 -2.10
C THR A 4 25.89 18.47 -3.52
N LEU A 5 26.75 18.75 -4.50
CA LEU A 5 26.54 18.35 -5.89
C LEU A 5 26.89 16.88 -6.14
N ALA A 6 28.04 16.42 -5.61
CA ALA A 6 28.45 15.02 -5.73
C ALA A 6 27.48 14.07 -4.98
N THR A 7 26.99 14.46 -3.81
CA THR A 7 25.99 13.68 -3.07
C THR A 7 24.62 13.68 -3.74
N ARG A 8 24.19 14.80 -4.36
CA ARG A 8 22.98 14.82 -5.21
C ARG A 8 23.10 13.90 -6.42
N HIS A 9 24.23 13.94 -7.15
CA HIS A 9 24.46 13.05 -8.29
C HIS A 9 24.50 11.58 -7.88
N ILE A 10 25.22 11.23 -6.79
CA ILE A 10 25.28 9.84 -6.30
C ILE A 10 23.91 9.33 -5.83
N LYS A 11 23.12 10.18 -5.14
CA LYS A 11 21.76 9.85 -4.70
C LYS A 11 20.80 9.69 -5.90
N SER A 12 20.97 10.52 -6.93
CA SER A 12 20.21 10.43 -8.18
C SER A 12 20.53 9.14 -8.95
N THR A 13 21.81 8.81 -9.14
CA THR A 13 22.23 7.64 -9.93
C THR A 13 21.78 6.33 -9.30
N ARG A 14 21.94 6.18 -7.98
CA ARG A 14 21.50 4.98 -7.25
C ARG A 14 19.99 4.78 -7.32
N SER A 15 19.24 5.87 -7.22
CA SER A 15 17.78 5.82 -7.28
C SER A 15 17.28 5.44 -8.67
N CYS A 16 17.88 5.98 -9.73
CA CYS A 16 17.56 5.60 -11.10
C CYS A 16 17.87 4.11 -11.35
N THR A 17 19.02 3.59 -10.89
CA THR A 17 19.34 2.17 -11.06
C THR A 17 18.34 1.24 -10.37
N LEU A 18 17.83 1.64 -9.20
CA LEU A 18 16.80 0.87 -8.48
C LEU A 18 15.47 0.90 -9.22
N LEU A 19 15.06 2.05 -9.76
CA LEU A 19 13.84 2.17 -10.56
C LEU A 19 13.92 1.31 -11.83
N PHE A 20 15.05 1.34 -12.54
CA PHE A 20 15.24 0.47 -13.71
C PHE A 20 15.19 -1.01 -13.34
N ALA A 21 15.81 -1.39 -12.22
CA ALA A 21 15.74 -2.77 -11.74
C ALA A 21 14.29 -3.18 -11.40
N ASP A 22 13.52 -2.31 -10.76
CA ASP A 22 12.11 -2.53 -10.43
C ASP A 22 11.25 -2.75 -11.69
N ILE A 23 11.41 -1.88 -12.70
CA ILE A 23 10.73 -1.99 -14.00
C ILE A 23 11.10 -3.30 -14.71
N CYS A 24 12.39 -3.66 -14.75
CA CYS A 24 12.85 -4.91 -15.36
C CYS A 24 12.28 -6.13 -14.64
N MET A 25 12.26 -6.10 -13.31
CA MET A 25 11.74 -7.19 -12.49
C MET A 25 10.22 -7.33 -12.67
N PHE A 26 9.49 -6.22 -12.68
CA PHE A 26 8.06 -6.19 -12.97
C PHE A 26 7.75 -6.75 -14.36
N ALA A 27 8.46 -6.29 -15.39
CA ALA A 27 8.28 -6.78 -16.76
C ALA A 27 8.57 -8.29 -16.89
N PHE A 28 9.64 -8.77 -16.24
CA PHE A 28 10.00 -10.18 -16.22
C PHE A 28 8.90 -11.05 -15.55
N PHE A 29 8.44 -10.67 -14.35
CA PHE A 29 7.40 -11.43 -13.66
C PHE A 29 6.03 -11.30 -14.32
N MET A 30 5.69 -10.15 -14.91
CA MET A 30 4.47 -9.99 -15.70
C MET A 30 4.49 -10.89 -16.94
N LEU A 31 5.62 -10.98 -17.64
CA LEU A 31 5.76 -11.86 -18.79
C LEU A 31 5.62 -13.33 -18.39
N LEU A 32 6.23 -13.75 -17.29
CA LEU A 32 6.06 -15.11 -16.75
C LEU A 32 4.61 -15.39 -16.33
N GLY A 33 3.95 -14.42 -15.71
CA GLY A 33 2.55 -14.52 -15.30
C GLY A 33 1.61 -14.66 -16.49
N LEU A 34 1.80 -13.82 -17.52
CA LEU A 34 1.04 -13.90 -18.78
C LEU A 34 1.31 -15.21 -19.50
N LEU A 35 2.58 -15.63 -19.62
CA LEU A 35 2.94 -16.90 -20.25
C LEU A 35 2.27 -18.08 -19.53
N ARG A 36 2.26 -18.08 -18.20
CA ARG A 36 1.55 -19.10 -17.39
C ARG A 36 0.05 -19.07 -17.65
N ALA A 37 -0.56 -17.89 -17.75
CA ALA A 37 -1.99 -17.75 -18.02
C ALA A 37 -2.37 -18.26 -19.42
N PHE A 38 -1.54 -17.99 -20.44
CA PHE A 38 -1.77 -18.45 -21.81
C PHE A 38 -1.48 -19.95 -22.00
N MET A 39 -0.41 -20.47 -21.41
CA MET A 39 -0.04 -21.88 -21.55
C MET A 39 -0.93 -22.82 -20.72
N TYR A 40 -1.43 -22.37 -19.57
CA TYR A 40 -2.20 -23.19 -18.62
C TYR A 40 -3.49 -22.49 -18.15
N PRO A 41 -4.48 -22.30 -19.05
CA PRO A 41 -5.72 -21.57 -18.72
C PRO A 41 -6.52 -22.25 -17.60
N HIS A 42 -6.43 -23.58 -17.47
CA HIS A 42 -7.06 -24.31 -16.36
C HIS A 42 -6.47 -23.92 -15.00
N VAL A 43 -5.16 -23.67 -14.91
CA VAL A 43 -4.51 -23.25 -13.66
C VAL A 43 -4.88 -21.81 -13.32
N ALA A 44 -5.03 -20.94 -14.32
CA ALA A 44 -5.49 -19.57 -14.12
C ALA A 44 -6.93 -19.52 -13.56
N ASN A 45 -7.82 -20.40 -14.02
CA ASN A 45 -9.16 -20.51 -13.45
C ASN A 45 -9.13 -20.97 -11.99
N ASN A 46 -8.28 -21.94 -11.65
CA ASN A 46 -8.14 -22.39 -10.25
C ASN A 46 -7.64 -21.27 -9.32
N VAL A 47 -6.80 -20.36 -9.81
CA VAL A 47 -6.35 -19.18 -9.04
C VAL A 47 -7.51 -18.22 -8.74
N LEU A 48 -8.46 -18.10 -9.67
CA LEU A 48 -9.67 -17.28 -9.50
C LEU A 48 -10.69 -17.94 -8.55
N ASP A 49 -10.63 -19.26 -8.41
CA ASP A 49 -11.53 -20.00 -7.53
C ASP A 49 -11.08 -19.94 -6.05
N ASP A 50 -9.78 -19.79 -5.79
CA ASP A 50 -9.23 -19.61 -4.44
C ASP A 50 -9.04 -18.13 -4.06
N PHE A 51 -9.75 -17.65 -3.04
CA PHE A 51 -9.70 -16.24 -2.61
C PHE A 51 -8.31 -15.76 -2.24
N SER A 52 -7.58 -16.60 -1.50
CA SER A 52 -6.25 -16.24 -1.04
C SER A 52 -5.28 -16.10 -2.21
N GLN A 53 -5.52 -16.78 -3.34
CA GLN A 53 -4.69 -16.67 -4.54
C GLN A 53 -5.12 -15.47 -5.40
N THR A 54 -6.43 -15.26 -5.55
CA THR A 54 -7.01 -14.10 -6.26
C THR A 54 -6.57 -12.78 -5.62
N SER A 55 -6.45 -12.74 -4.28
CA SER A 55 -6.01 -11.54 -3.56
C SER A 55 -4.62 -11.04 -3.98
N TYR A 56 -3.74 -11.92 -4.48
CA TYR A 56 -2.42 -11.53 -4.98
C TYR A 56 -2.48 -10.75 -6.29
N LEU A 57 -3.62 -10.71 -7.00
CA LEU A 57 -3.78 -9.82 -8.16
C LEU A 57 -3.60 -8.35 -7.78
N GLY A 58 -3.93 -7.97 -6.54
CA GLY A 58 -3.64 -6.62 -6.05
C GLY A 58 -2.15 -6.32 -5.93
N ALA A 59 -1.29 -7.31 -5.72
CA ALA A 59 0.16 -7.08 -5.72
C ALA A 59 0.67 -6.64 -7.11
N ILE A 60 0.04 -7.10 -8.19
CA ILE A 60 0.35 -6.65 -9.55
C ILE A 60 0.01 -5.17 -9.71
N ALA A 61 -1.17 -4.77 -9.22
CA ALA A 61 -1.60 -3.38 -9.27
C ALA A 61 -0.70 -2.45 -8.45
N VAL A 62 -0.35 -2.87 -7.23
CA VAL A 62 0.59 -2.15 -6.36
C VAL A 62 1.96 -1.98 -7.02
N ALA A 63 2.50 -3.03 -7.66
CA ALA A 63 3.81 -2.96 -8.32
C ALA A 63 3.81 -1.98 -9.51
N PHE A 64 2.70 -1.89 -10.24
CA PHE A 64 2.56 -0.90 -11.29
C PHE A 64 2.51 0.53 -10.73
N GLU A 65 1.77 0.75 -9.64
CA GLU A 65 1.66 2.06 -8.99
C GLU A 65 2.98 2.52 -8.37
N THR A 66 3.79 1.62 -7.81
CA THR A 66 5.12 1.95 -7.28
C THR A 66 6.08 2.39 -8.38
N ILE A 67 5.98 1.83 -9.59
CA ILE A 67 6.74 2.30 -10.75
C ILE A 67 6.35 3.74 -11.08
N ILE A 68 5.05 4.07 -11.11
CA ILE A 68 4.57 5.43 -11.38
C ILE A 68 5.09 6.39 -10.30
N LEU A 69 4.97 6.00 -9.02
CA LEU A 69 5.50 6.79 -7.90
C LEU A 69 7.01 7.04 -8.03
N GLY A 70 7.76 6.03 -8.48
CA GLY A 70 9.19 6.13 -8.75
C GLY A 70 9.51 7.09 -9.90
N ILE A 71 8.75 7.04 -11.00
CA ILE A 71 8.88 7.99 -12.12
C ILE A 71 8.63 9.43 -11.63
N VAL A 72 7.56 9.66 -10.88
CA VAL A 72 7.23 10.99 -10.34
C VAL A 72 8.32 11.48 -9.38
N SER A 73 8.85 10.61 -8.53
CA SER A 73 9.83 10.99 -7.50
C SER A 73 11.23 11.26 -8.05
N PHE A 74 11.67 10.51 -9.07
CA PHE A 74 13.04 10.59 -9.59
C PHE A 74 13.16 11.38 -10.90
N TYR A 75 12.10 11.45 -11.71
CA TYR A 75 12.09 12.12 -13.02
C TYR A 75 11.21 13.38 -13.07
N SER A 76 10.86 13.97 -11.91
CA SER A 76 10.06 15.20 -11.78
C SER A 76 10.55 16.40 -12.60
N HIS A 77 11.82 16.42 -13.01
CA HIS A 77 12.41 17.51 -13.79
C HIS A 77 12.03 17.47 -15.28
N HIS A 78 11.55 16.32 -15.78
CA HIS A 78 11.17 16.16 -17.19
C HIS A 78 9.65 16.23 -17.35
N GLN A 79 9.16 17.25 -18.06
CA GLN A 79 7.72 17.40 -18.32
C GLN A 79 7.12 16.21 -19.10
N SER A 80 7.88 15.61 -20.02
CA SER A 80 7.44 14.42 -20.75
C SER A 80 7.17 13.22 -19.83
N ALA A 81 7.96 13.06 -18.76
CA ALA A 81 7.76 12.00 -17.78
C ALA A 81 6.47 12.21 -16.96
N MET A 82 6.06 13.46 -16.73
CA MET A 82 4.83 13.77 -15.99
C MET A 82 3.58 13.43 -16.81
N TYR A 83 3.58 13.71 -18.12
CA TYR A 83 2.47 13.29 -19.00
C TYR A 83 2.33 11.76 -19.07
N VAL A 84 3.47 11.05 -19.15
CA VAL A 84 3.46 9.58 -19.10
C VAL A 84 2.92 9.08 -17.76
N ALA A 85 3.37 9.67 -16.64
CA ALA A 85 2.90 9.31 -15.32
C ALA A 85 1.40 9.58 -15.13
N GLU A 86 0.86 10.67 -15.68
CA GLU A 86 -0.58 10.98 -15.66
C GLU A 86 -1.38 9.92 -16.42
N THR A 87 -0.90 9.53 -17.60
CA THR A 87 -1.56 8.51 -18.43
C THR A 87 -1.54 7.15 -17.71
N MET A 88 -0.40 6.78 -17.13
CA MET A 88 -0.26 5.55 -16.34
C MET A 88 -1.11 5.59 -15.07
N TYR A 89 -1.28 6.76 -14.44
CA TYR A 89 -2.14 6.93 -13.28
C TYR A 89 -3.59 6.57 -13.61
N TRP A 90 -4.16 7.06 -14.72
CA TRP A 90 -5.52 6.67 -15.10
C TRP A 90 -5.68 5.18 -15.42
N ILE A 91 -4.65 4.56 -16.01
CA ILE A 91 -4.62 3.11 -16.24
C ILE A 91 -4.59 2.35 -14.89
N ALA A 92 -3.78 2.82 -13.94
CA ALA A 92 -3.71 2.25 -12.59
C ALA A 92 -5.06 2.37 -11.88
N SER A 93 -5.79 3.47 -12.07
CA SER A 93 -7.14 3.68 -11.53
C SER A 93 -8.09 2.55 -11.92
N ALA A 94 -8.17 2.26 -13.23
CA ALA A 94 -9.02 1.20 -13.76
C ALA A 94 -8.60 -0.18 -13.23
N MET A 95 -7.30 -0.44 -13.13
CA MET A 95 -6.77 -1.69 -12.62
C MET A 95 -7.07 -1.88 -11.12
N SER A 96 -6.87 -0.85 -10.29
CA SER A 96 -7.10 -0.91 -8.85
C SER A 96 -8.59 -0.99 -8.51
N LEU A 97 -9.45 -0.31 -9.28
CA LEU A 97 -10.91 -0.50 -9.23
C LEU A 97 -11.29 -1.93 -9.63
N PHE A 98 -10.72 -2.46 -10.70
CA PHE A 98 -10.99 -3.82 -11.15
C PHE A 98 -10.59 -4.85 -10.09
N VAL A 99 -9.43 -4.67 -9.44
CA VAL A 99 -9.02 -5.56 -8.34
C VAL A 99 -9.97 -5.43 -7.15
N ALA A 100 -10.30 -4.20 -6.71
CA ALA A 100 -11.12 -3.98 -5.53
C ALA A 100 -12.56 -4.49 -5.72
N PHE A 101 -13.23 -4.08 -6.79
CA PHE A 101 -14.61 -4.49 -7.06
C PHE A 101 -14.70 -5.90 -7.65
N GLY A 102 -13.81 -6.24 -8.59
CA GLY A 102 -13.76 -7.56 -9.20
C GLY A 102 -13.37 -8.65 -8.20
N GLY A 103 -12.38 -8.39 -7.34
CA GLY A 103 -11.97 -9.34 -6.29
C GLY A 103 -13.11 -9.68 -5.33
N VAL A 104 -13.88 -8.67 -4.90
CA VAL A 104 -15.07 -8.86 -4.06
C VAL A 104 -16.20 -9.55 -4.83
N PHE A 105 -16.42 -9.20 -6.10
CA PHE A 105 -17.44 -9.84 -6.93
C PHE A 105 -17.16 -11.34 -7.14
N PHE A 106 -15.90 -11.70 -7.44
CA PHE A 106 -15.50 -13.11 -7.58
C PHE A 106 -15.67 -13.88 -6.26
N MET A 107 -15.46 -13.23 -5.11
CA MET A 107 -15.73 -13.80 -3.79
C MET A 107 -17.20 -14.24 -3.67
N TYR A 108 -18.15 -13.36 -3.98
CA TYR A 108 -19.57 -13.68 -3.82
C TYR A 108 -20.10 -14.69 -4.84
N GLN A 109 -19.56 -14.68 -6.07
CA GLN A 109 -20.15 -15.46 -7.17
C GLN A 109 -19.57 -16.87 -7.31
N ARG A 110 -18.26 -17.06 -7.08
CA ARG A 110 -17.59 -18.33 -7.37
C ARG A 110 -17.27 -19.17 -6.15
N GLN A 111 -17.23 -18.57 -4.96
CA GLN A 111 -16.68 -19.24 -3.79
C GLN A 111 -17.77 -19.81 -2.90
N LYS A 112 -17.49 -21.00 -2.36
CA LYS A 112 -18.36 -21.65 -1.38
C LYS A 112 -18.37 -20.87 -0.07
N GLN A 113 -19.43 -21.07 0.70
CA GLN A 113 -19.72 -20.39 1.96
C GLN A 113 -18.46 -20.28 2.84
N HIS A 114 -17.97 -19.06 3.02
CA HIS A 114 -16.80 -18.80 3.85
C HIS A 114 -17.15 -19.01 5.33
N SER A 115 -16.38 -19.84 6.02
CA SER A 115 -16.39 -19.86 7.47
C SER A 115 -15.59 -18.67 8.00
N PHE A 116 -15.98 -18.11 9.15
CA PHE A 116 -15.19 -17.08 9.84
C PHE A 116 -13.75 -17.53 10.16
N GLN A 117 -13.50 -18.85 10.15
CA GLN A 117 -12.18 -19.43 10.34
C GLN A 117 -11.25 -19.27 9.13
N ASP A 118 -11.79 -18.94 7.94
CA ASP A 118 -11.04 -18.88 6.69
C ASP A 118 -10.52 -17.47 6.34
N VAL A 119 -10.92 -16.44 7.10
CA VAL A 119 -10.59 -15.02 6.85
C VAL A 119 -9.08 -14.78 6.89
N ASN A 120 -8.42 -14.78 5.74
CA ASN A 120 -6.96 -14.75 5.65
C ASN A 120 -6.41 -13.31 5.61
N ARG A 121 -5.18 -13.10 6.06
CA ARG A 121 -4.51 -11.78 6.01
C ARG A 121 -4.19 -11.31 4.60
N THR A 122 -4.19 -12.22 3.65
CA THR A 122 -4.01 -11.90 2.23
C THR A 122 -5.16 -11.04 1.68
N TRP A 123 -6.32 -11.02 2.35
CA TRP A 123 -7.50 -10.25 1.92
C TRP A 123 -7.23 -8.75 1.82
N PHE A 124 -6.29 -8.24 2.62
CA PHE A 124 -5.84 -6.86 2.55
C PHE A 124 -5.20 -6.51 1.19
N LEU A 125 -4.59 -7.48 0.49
CA LEU A 125 -3.93 -7.24 -0.80
C LEU A 125 -4.90 -6.74 -1.88
N ILE A 126 -6.20 -6.98 -1.75
CA ILE A 126 -7.21 -6.51 -2.71
C ILE A 126 -7.43 -4.99 -2.61
N PHE A 127 -7.32 -4.43 -1.40
CA PHE A 127 -7.63 -3.02 -1.13
C PHE A 127 -6.41 -2.11 -1.00
N ILE A 128 -5.23 -2.68 -0.73
CA ILE A 128 -3.95 -1.94 -0.73
C ILE A 128 -3.72 -1.13 -2.02
N PRO A 129 -4.01 -1.62 -3.24
CA PRO A 129 -3.85 -0.85 -4.47
C PRO A 129 -4.58 0.50 -4.41
N CYS A 130 -5.77 0.57 -3.84
CA CYS A 130 -6.52 1.84 -3.74
C CYS A 130 -5.77 2.89 -2.89
N VAL A 131 -5.05 2.45 -1.86
CA VAL A 131 -4.26 3.31 -0.97
C VAL A 131 -2.92 3.72 -1.60
N VAL A 132 -2.32 2.83 -2.39
CA VAL A 132 -1.07 3.14 -3.09
C VAL A 132 -1.34 4.05 -4.28
N TYR A 133 -2.40 3.80 -5.05
CA TYR A 133 -2.95 4.71 -6.06
C TYR A 133 -3.11 6.15 -5.56
N SER A 134 -3.72 6.32 -4.38
CA SER A 134 -3.95 7.65 -3.84
C SER A 134 -2.65 8.38 -3.50
N THR A 135 -1.62 7.63 -3.09
CA THR A 135 -0.27 8.14 -2.86
C THR A 135 0.34 8.69 -4.14
N VAL A 136 0.21 7.96 -5.25
CA VAL A 136 0.68 8.40 -6.57
C VAL A 136 0.01 9.70 -6.99
N GLY A 137 -1.31 9.82 -6.81
CA GLY A 137 -2.02 11.05 -7.18
C GLY A 137 -1.66 12.27 -6.32
N GLY A 138 -1.37 12.07 -5.03
CA GLY A 138 -0.82 13.13 -4.19
C GLY A 138 0.59 13.56 -4.63
N ALA A 139 1.41 12.64 -5.11
CA ALA A 139 2.75 12.94 -5.62
C ALA A 139 2.73 13.66 -6.99
N ILE A 140 1.80 13.33 -7.89
CA ILE A 140 1.73 13.91 -9.24
C ILE A 140 1.00 15.27 -9.28
N SER A 141 0.07 15.51 -8.35
CA SER A 141 -0.77 16.72 -8.30
C SER A 141 -0.02 18.05 -8.47
N PRO A 142 1.17 18.29 -7.87
CA PRO A 142 1.89 19.56 -8.02
C PRO A 142 2.44 19.83 -9.42
N TYR A 143 2.52 18.82 -10.28
CA TYR A 143 3.12 18.91 -11.63
C TYR A 143 2.09 19.02 -12.75
N LEU A 144 0.81 18.87 -12.43
CA LEU A 144 -0.30 18.88 -13.39
C LEU A 144 -0.92 20.27 -13.53
N ALA A 145 -1.60 20.49 -14.67
CA ALA A 145 -2.44 21.67 -14.84
C ALA A 145 -3.56 21.70 -13.79
N TYR A 146 -4.01 22.90 -13.39
CA TYR A 146 -4.95 23.09 -12.29
C TYR A 146 -6.20 22.20 -12.37
N GLN A 147 -6.87 22.14 -13.52
CA GLN A 147 -8.08 21.33 -13.69
C GLN A 147 -7.81 19.83 -13.46
N ASN A 148 -6.75 19.29 -14.08
CA ASN A 148 -6.37 17.88 -13.93
C ASN A 148 -5.90 17.60 -12.50
N SER A 149 -5.14 18.51 -11.88
CA SER A 149 -4.66 18.37 -10.50
C SER A 149 -5.81 18.23 -9.50
N VAL A 150 -6.86 19.05 -9.65
CA VAL A 150 -8.07 18.95 -8.80
C VAL A 150 -8.77 17.61 -9.00
N THR A 151 -8.93 17.14 -10.24
CA THR A 151 -9.55 15.84 -10.50
C THR A 151 -8.75 14.69 -9.90
N VAL A 152 -7.42 14.71 -10.03
CA VAL A 152 -6.50 13.71 -9.48
C VAL A 152 -6.56 13.69 -7.95
N LEU A 153 -6.55 14.85 -7.30
CA LEU A 153 -6.67 14.94 -5.84
C LEU A 153 -8.01 14.39 -5.36
N LEU A 154 -9.11 14.74 -6.04
CA LEU A 154 -10.44 14.25 -5.69
C LEU A 154 -10.55 12.73 -5.85
N THR A 155 -10.10 12.19 -6.99
CA THR A 155 -10.14 10.74 -7.23
C THR A 155 -9.24 9.99 -6.26
N SER A 156 -8.06 10.52 -5.94
CA SER A 156 -7.16 9.92 -4.96
C SER A 156 -7.74 9.94 -3.56
N PHE A 157 -8.44 11.01 -3.16
CA PHE A 157 -9.07 11.07 -1.85
C PHE A 157 -10.17 10.00 -1.72
N LEU A 158 -11.00 9.83 -2.75
CA LEU A 158 -12.04 8.79 -2.79
C LEU A 158 -11.44 7.37 -2.71
N MET A 159 -10.37 7.10 -3.47
CA MET A 159 -9.68 5.80 -3.43
C MET A 159 -9.01 5.53 -2.09
N TRP A 160 -8.42 6.55 -1.47
CA TRP A 160 -7.81 6.45 -0.15
C TRP A 160 -8.83 6.03 0.90
N SER A 161 -9.98 6.72 0.96
CA SER A 161 -11.07 6.40 1.89
C SER A 161 -11.60 4.99 1.65
N LEU A 162 -11.88 4.64 0.39
CA LEU A 162 -12.37 3.29 0.04
C LEU A 162 -11.39 2.20 0.48
N GLY A 163 -10.10 2.37 0.20
CA GLY A 163 -9.07 1.39 0.57
C GLY A 163 -8.90 1.25 2.08
N LEU A 164 -8.92 2.37 2.82
CA LEU A 164 -8.76 2.34 4.27
C LEU A 164 -9.99 1.83 5.01
N ASP A 165 -11.20 2.28 4.65
CA ASP A 165 -12.43 1.85 5.32
C ASP A 165 -12.62 0.34 5.16
N MET A 166 -12.39 -0.20 3.96
CA MET A 166 -12.43 -1.63 3.71
C MET A 166 -11.33 -2.39 4.47
N SER A 167 -10.12 -1.82 4.55
CA SER A 167 -9.04 -2.39 5.35
C SER A 167 -9.38 -2.44 6.85
N LEU A 168 -10.08 -1.44 7.38
CA LEU A 168 -10.54 -1.44 8.78
C LEU A 168 -11.59 -2.53 9.05
N VAL A 169 -12.55 -2.72 8.14
CA VAL A 169 -13.56 -3.80 8.26
C VAL A 169 -12.88 -5.17 8.28
N ILE A 170 -11.94 -5.42 7.38
CA ILE A 170 -11.18 -6.68 7.33
C ILE A 170 -10.33 -6.84 8.60
N LEU A 171 -9.73 -5.75 9.10
CA LEU A 171 -8.94 -5.77 10.32
C LEU A 171 -9.77 -6.18 11.54
N SER A 172 -10.98 -5.65 11.70
CA SER A 172 -11.89 -6.04 12.77
C SER A 172 -12.25 -7.53 12.72
N LEU A 173 -12.56 -8.04 11.52
CA LEU A 173 -12.84 -9.47 11.30
C LEU A 173 -11.62 -10.35 11.61
N TYR A 174 -10.43 -9.88 11.24
CA TYR A 174 -9.19 -10.58 11.51
C TYR A 174 -8.86 -10.63 13.02
N PHE A 175 -9.08 -9.54 13.76
CA PHE A 175 -8.93 -9.56 15.22
C PHE A 175 -9.90 -10.53 15.88
N TRP A 176 -11.16 -10.57 15.42
CA TRP A 176 -12.13 -11.56 15.88
C TRP A 176 -11.64 -13.00 15.62
N ARG A 177 -11.15 -13.27 14.39
CA ARG A 177 -10.56 -14.58 14.05
C ARG A 177 -9.42 -14.96 14.99
N LEU A 178 -8.55 -14.00 15.33
CA LEU A 178 -7.40 -14.23 16.21
C LEU A 178 -7.81 -14.53 17.66
N MET A 179 -8.92 -13.94 18.13
CA MET A 179 -9.48 -14.22 19.46
C MET A 179 -10.18 -15.58 19.50
N SER A 180 -10.88 -15.98 18.43
CA SER A 180 -11.65 -17.23 18.41
C SER A 180 -10.85 -18.47 18.01
N ASN A 181 -9.72 -18.34 17.30
CA ASN A 181 -8.95 -19.47 16.78
C ASN A 181 -7.46 -19.37 17.14
N GLN A 182 -6.75 -20.49 17.13
CA GLN A 182 -5.31 -20.51 17.39
C GLN A 182 -4.50 -19.76 16.31
N LEU A 183 -3.34 -19.23 16.71
CA LEU A 183 -2.42 -18.49 15.83
C LEU A 183 -2.14 -19.24 14.50
N PRO A 184 -2.24 -18.57 13.33
CA PRO A 184 -2.16 -19.20 12.01
C PRO A 184 -0.85 -19.98 11.81
N PRO A 185 -0.84 -21.11 11.08
CA PRO A 185 0.29 -22.03 10.93
C PRO A 185 1.59 -21.32 10.50
N ARG A 186 2.74 -21.94 10.80
CA ARG A 186 4.06 -21.30 10.68
C ARG A 186 4.34 -20.69 9.30
N GLU A 187 3.84 -21.32 8.25
CA GLU A 187 4.00 -20.91 6.86
C GLU A 187 3.32 -19.56 6.57
N ALA A 188 2.26 -19.23 7.29
CA ALA A 188 1.54 -17.97 7.14
C ALA A 188 2.04 -16.87 8.08
N ILE A 189 3.08 -17.08 8.91
CA ILE A 189 3.52 -16.06 9.88
C ILE A 189 3.92 -14.77 9.17
N ILE A 190 4.61 -14.82 8.04
CA ILE A 190 5.06 -13.61 7.33
C ILE A 190 3.86 -12.75 6.88
N SER A 191 2.69 -13.38 6.65
CA SER A 191 1.47 -12.63 6.33
C SER A 191 0.95 -11.76 7.49
N THR A 192 1.45 -11.90 8.74
CA THR A 192 1.14 -11.00 9.87
C THR A 192 1.50 -9.55 9.57
N PHE A 193 2.47 -9.32 8.68
CA PHE A 193 2.93 -7.99 8.31
C PHE A 193 2.08 -7.34 7.22
N VAL A 194 1.23 -8.10 6.52
CA VAL A 194 0.41 -7.58 5.42
C VAL A 194 -0.52 -6.44 5.86
N PRO A 195 -1.22 -6.51 7.00
CA PRO A 195 -2.05 -5.41 7.49
C PRO A 195 -1.27 -4.13 7.82
N VAL A 196 0.04 -4.20 8.08
CA VAL A 196 0.86 -3.00 8.34
C VAL A 196 0.95 -2.12 7.08
N GLY A 197 0.95 -2.75 5.90
CA GLY A 197 1.05 -2.09 4.59
C GLY A 197 0.02 -0.97 4.36
N PRO A 198 -1.30 -1.25 4.36
CA PRO A 198 -2.33 -0.26 4.04
C PRO A 198 -2.35 0.90 5.04
N PHE A 199 -2.12 0.65 6.34
CA PHE A 199 -2.08 1.74 7.32
C PHE A 199 -0.81 2.58 7.20
N GLY A 200 0.36 1.97 7.01
CA GLY A 200 1.61 2.72 6.79
C GLY A 200 1.57 3.54 5.50
N MET A 201 1.20 2.92 4.38
CA MET A 201 1.08 3.59 3.08
C MET A 201 -0.04 4.62 3.07
N GLY A 202 -1.15 4.37 3.74
CA GLY A 202 -2.25 5.35 3.78
C GLY A 202 -1.92 6.58 4.61
N ALA A 203 -1.08 6.47 5.64
CA ALA A 203 -0.58 7.65 6.37
C ALA A 203 0.29 8.51 5.45
N TYR A 204 1.19 7.87 4.70
CA TYR A 204 2.00 8.55 3.68
C TYR A 204 1.13 9.17 2.57
N SER A 205 0.14 8.44 2.09
CA SER A 205 -0.82 8.92 1.09
C SER A 205 -1.55 10.18 1.55
N PHE A 206 -2.09 10.17 2.77
CA PHE A 206 -2.86 11.30 3.27
C PHE A 206 -2.00 12.55 3.41
N GLN A 207 -0.75 12.38 3.89
CA GLN A 207 0.21 13.47 3.94
C GLN A 207 0.51 14.04 2.56
N GLN A 208 0.71 13.19 1.54
CA GLN A 208 0.94 13.64 0.16
C GLN A 208 -0.28 14.39 -0.40
N LEU A 209 -1.49 13.93 -0.13
CA LEU A 209 -2.72 14.62 -0.53
C LEU A 209 -2.89 15.96 0.17
N ALA A 210 -2.60 16.05 1.47
CA ALA A 210 -2.67 17.29 2.23
C ALA A 210 -1.66 18.32 1.72
N VAL A 211 -0.42 17.91 1.43
CA VAL A 211 0.61 18.77 0.82
C VAL A 211 0.20 19.21 -0.59
N GLY A 212 -0.31 18.29 -1.40
CA GLY A 212 -0.81 18.59 -2.75
C GLY A 212 -1.92 19.63 -2.72
N LEU A 213 -2.93 19.42 -1.87
CA LEU A 213 -4.05 20.34 -1.70
C LEU A 213 -3.59 21.73 -1.20
N ALA A 214 -2.70 21.76 -0.20
CA ALA A 214 -2.13 23.00 0.33
C ALA A 214 -1.34 23.78 -0.75
N SER A 215 -0.63 23.08 -1.63
CA SER A 215 0.10 23.71 -2.74
C SER A 215 -0.85 24.35 -3.76
N GLN A 216 -1.95 23.67 -4.10
CA GLN A 216 -2.96 24.16 -5.04
C GLN A 216 -3.71 25.38 -4.49
N ILE A 217 -4.03 25.38 -3.19
CA ILE A 217 -4.67 26.53 -2.52
C ILE A 217 -3.76 27.77 -2.57
N LYS A 218 -2.46 27.61 -2.33
CA LYS A 218 -1.48 28.71 -2.40
C LYS A 218 -1.30 29.27 -3.81
N GLN A 219 -1.32 28.42 -4.84
CA GLN A 219 -1.07 28.84 -6.23
C GLN A 219 -2.30 29.41 -6.93
N HIS A 220 -3.49 28.86 -6.66
CA HIS A 220 -4.69 29.13 -7.46
C HIS A 220 -5.84 29.80 -6.70
N LYS A 221 -5.64 30.22 -5.44
CA LYS A 221 -6.65 30.93 -4.61
C LYS A 221 -8.01 30.22 -4.61
N PHE A 222 -8.02 28.97 -4.17
CA PHE A 222 -9.22 28.12 -4.14
C PHE A 222 -10.33 28.76 -3.28
N ASN A 223 -11.40 29.26 -3.91
CA ASN A 223 -12.62 29.69 -3.24
C ASN A 223 -13.77 28.82 -3.75
N LEU A 224 -14.27 27.92 -2.91
CA LEU A 224 -15.38 27.04 -3.27
C LEU A 224 -16.71 27.78 -3.44
N GLU A 225 -16.86 29.03 -2.98
CA GLU A 225 -18.18 29.70 -3.00
C GLU A 225 -18.24 31.22 -2.77
N ARG A 226 -17.14 32.00 -2.82
CA ARG A 226 -17.22 33.47 -2.56
C ARG A 226 -16.84 34.36 -3.75
N PRO A 227 -17.71 35.32 -4.14
CA PRO A 227 -17.35 36.37 -5.09
C PRO A 227 -16.35 37.36 -4.46
N LEU A 228 -15.56 38.00 -5.34
CA LEU A 228 -14.38 38.81 -5.07
C LEU A 228 -14.55 39.83 -3.93
N GLU A 229 -13.64 39.79 -2.96
CA GLU A 229 -13.28 40.97 -2.15
C GLU A 229 -11.74 41.09 -2.08
N PRO A 230 -11.14 42.21 -2.49
CA PRO A 230 -9.69 42.35 -2.60
C PRO A 230 -9.09 43.00 -1.34
N SER A 231 -8.08 42.37 -0.74
CA SER A 231 -6.86 43.00 -0.18
C SER A 231 -6.15 42.17 0.91
N ASN A 232 -6.74 41.07 1.41
CA ASN A 232 -6.12 40.19 2.45
C ASN A 232 -6.01 38.69 2.05
N ASP A 233 -6.28 38.33 0.80
CA ASP A 233 -6.50 36.94 0.34
C ASP A 233 -5.30 35.99 0.48
N ALA A 234 -4.08 36.50 0.33
CA ALA A 234 -2.88 35.65 0.35
C ALA A 234 -2.55 35.13 1.75
N ALA A 235 -2.79 35.94 2.79
CA ALA A 235 -2.58 35.55 4.17
C ALA A 235 -3.62 34.51 4.60
N ILE A 236 -4.90 34.73 4.27
CA ILE A 236 -6.00 33.81 4.60
C ILE A 236 -5.81 32.46 3.88
N ALA A 237 -5.48 32.46 2.59
CA ALA A 237 -5.20 31.24 1.84
C ALA A 237 -3.98 30.48 2.39
N ALA A 238 -2.95 31.21 2.86
CA ALA A 238 -1.79 30.60 3.53
C ALA A 238 -2.17 29.96 4.87
N THR A 239 -3.02 30.60 5.68
CA THR A 239 -3.51 30.05 6.95
C THR A 239 -4.37 28.79 6.73
N ILE A 240 -5.25 28.79 5.72
CA ILE A 240 -6.06 27.62 5.37
C ILE A 240 -5.16 26.46 4.89
N ALA A 241 -4.19 26.75 4.03
CA ALA A 241 -3.23 25.75 3.55
C ALA A 241 -2.38 25.17 4.69
N GLU A 242 -1.98 26.00 5.66
CA GLU A 242 -1.27 25.56 6.85
C GLU A 242 -2.15 24.68 7.75
N GLY A 243 -3.42 25.07 7.95
CA GLY A 243 -4.40 24.26 8.69
C GLY A 243 -4.62 22.88 8.07
N ILE A 244 -4.76 22.80 6.74
CA ILE A 244 -4.88 21.54 6.00
C ILE A 244 -3.62 20.68 6.16
N HIS A 245 -2.44 21.30 6.13
CA HIS A 245 -1.19 20.58 6.32
C HIS A 245 -1.08 19.96 7.72
N TRP A 246 -1.46 20.71 8.77
CA TRP A 246 -1.49 20.19 10.14
C TRP A 246 -2.53 19.09 10.32
N LEU A 247 -3.71 19.22 9.71
CA LEU A 247 -4.72 18.16 9.70
C LEU A 247 -4.18 16.90 9.02
N GLY A 248 -3.46 17.06 7.89
CA GLY A 248 -2.65 16.03 7.24
C GLY A 248 -1.78 15.24 8.21
N ILE A 249 -0.95 15.98 8.95
CA ILE A 249 -0.01 15.40 9.91
C ILE A 249 -0.74 14.66 11.04
N LEU A 250 -1.81 15.23 11.60
CA LEU A 250 -2.55 14.62 12.69
C LEU A 250 -3.18 13.28 12.29
N VAL A 251 -3.83 13.23 11.12
CA VAL A 251 -4.41 11.98 10.60
C VAL A 251 -3.32 10.96 10.28
N ALA A 252 -2.21 11.39 9.66
CA ALA A 252 -1.08 10.51 9.39
C ALA A 252 -0.47 9.93 10.67
N LEU A 253 -0.37 10.71 11.74
CA LEU A 253 0.12 10.25 13.05
C LEU A 253 -0.82 9.25 13.71
N VAL A 254 -2.14 9.48 13.65
CA VAL A 254 -3.14 8.51 14.14
C VAL A 254 -2.98 7.18 13.41
N GLN A 255 -2.83 7.24 12.09
CA GLN A 255 -2.72 6.05 11.25
C GLN A 255 -1.37 5.33 11.40
N LEU A 256 -0.27 6.07 11.60
CA LEU A 256 1.02 5.52 11.97
C LEU A 256 0.99 4.86 13.35
N GLY A 257 0.24 5.43 14.30
CA GLY A 257 -0.02 4.81 15.61
C GLY A 257 -0.63 3.42 15.45
N LEU A 258 -1.69 3.30 14.64
CA LEU A 258 -2.31 2.00 14.33
C LEU A 258 -1.35 1.04 13.60
N ALA A 259 -0.58 1.53 12.62
CA ALA A 259 0.40 0.73 11.90
C ALA A 259 1.51 0.20 12.83
N SER A 260 1.96 1.02 13.79
CA SER A 260 2.99 0.63 14.76
C SER A 260 2.51 -0.46 15.72
N PHE A 261 1.24 -0.39 16.14
CA PHE A 261 0.61 -1.44 16.95
C PHE A 261 0.57 -2.77 16.19
N LEU A 262 0.14 -2.76 14.93
CA LEU A 262 0.10 -3.96 14.08
C LEU A 262 1.50 -4.54 13.82
N LEU A 263 2.51 -3.69 13.70
CA LEU A 263 3.91 -4.11 13.55
C LEU A 263 4.43 -4.82 14.81
N ILE A 264 4.11 -4.29 15.99
CA ILE A 264 4.48 -4.91 17.27
C ILE A 264 3.80 -6.28 17.43
N GLU A 265 2.50 -6.37 17.16
CA GLU A 265 1.74 -7.63 17.15
C GLU A 265 2.32 -8.66 16.17
N ALA A 266 2.70 -8.22 14.96
CA ALA A 266 3.36 -9.07 13.98
C ALA A 266 4.70 -9.63 14.51
N CYS A 267 5.51 -8.80 15.16
CA CYS A 267 6.76 -9.20 15.81
C CYS A 267 6.52 -10.20 16.95
N PHE A 268 5.53 -9.98 17.81
CA PHE A 268 5.17 -10.93 18.87
C PHE A 268 4.72 -12.27 18.31
N SER A 269 3.92 -12.27 17.24
CA SER A 269 3.49 -13.51 16.57
C SER A 269 4.65 -14.29 15.96
N VAL A 270 5.68 -13.61 15.44
CA VAL A 270 6.92 -14.25 14.99
C VAL A 270 7.65 -14.87 16.17
N TYR A 271 7.90 -14.08 17.23
CA TYR A 271 8.62 -14.51 18.42
C TYR A 271 7.99 -15.73 19.09
N ALA A 272 6.66 -15.76 19.23
CA ALA A 272 5.93 -16.86 19.83
C ALA A 272 6.10 -18.20 19.07
N LYS A 273 6.41 -18.15 17.77
CA LYS A 273 6.55 -19.34 16.92
C LYS A 273 7.99 -19.69 16.55
N VAL A 274 8.98 -18.86 16.89
CA VAL A 274 10.41 -19.19 16.78
C VAL A 274 10.67 -20.47 17.58
N PRO A 275 11.27 -21.51 16.98
CA PRO A 275 11.46 -22.78 17.66
C PRO A 275 12.39 -22.61 18.87
N LYS A 276 11.92 -23.00 20.07
CA LYS A 276 12.73 -23.21 21.29
C LYS A 276 13.72 -24.39 21.15
N MET A 277 14.36 -24.56 19.99
CA MET A 277 15.27 -25.67 19.69
C MET A 277 16.58 -25.59 20.50
N TYR A 278 16.91 -24.42 21.04
CA TYR A 278 18.09 -24.25 21.90
C TYR A 278 17.91 -24.74 23.34
N PHE A 279 16.69 -24.79 23.89
CA PHE A 279 16.49 -25.18 25.30
C PHE A 279 16.32 -26.69 25.51
N ARG A 280 15.91 -27.45 24.48
CA ARG A 280 15.66 -28.91 24.64
C ARG A 280 16.94 -29.77 24.56
N LYS A 281 18.03 -29.27 23.97
CA LYS A 281 19.32 -30.00 23.93
C LYS A 281 20.01 -30.10 25.30
N ASN A 282 19.73 -29.18 26.22
CA ASN A 282 20.29 -29.25 27.58
C ASN A 282 19.44 -30.07 28.56
N GLN A 283 18.14 -30.24 28.33
CA GLN A 283 17.30 -31.13 29.15
C GLN A 283 17.43 -32.62 28.79
N LEU A 284 17.79 -32.94 27.55
CA LEU A 284 18.05 -34.33 27.13
C LEU A 284 19.48 -34.81 27.48
N ARG A 285 20.38 -33.90 27.87
CA ARG A 285 21.74 -34.24 28.36
C ARG A 285 21.81 -34.48 29.86
N SER A 286 20.75 -34.19 30.61
CA SER A 286 20.70 -34.35 32.07
C SER A 286 19.85 -35.52 32.55
N GLN A 287 19.31 -36.36 31.66
CA GLN A 287 18.82 -37.68 32.07
C GLN A 287 20.00 -38.67 32.04
N PRO A 288 20.47 -39.17 33.19
CA PRO A 288 21.44 -40.26 33.19
C PRO A 288 20.78 -41.47 32.56
N PHE A 289 21.48 -42.08 31.61
CA PHE A 289 21.17 -43.40 31.05
C PHE A 289 21.03 -44.41 32.21
N GLY A 290 19.80 -44.61 32.68
CA GLY A 290 19.44 -45.65 33.64
C GLY A 290 19.14 -46.94 32.89
N TYR A 291 20.03 -47.91 33.04
CA TYR A 291 19.85 -49.30 32.63
C TYR A 291 18.57 -49.90 33.25
N SER A 292 17.85 -50.69 32.46
CA SER A 292 16.96 -51.75 32.98
C SER A 292 16.72 -52.80 31.90
N LEU A 293 17.45 -53.90 32.02
CA LEU A 293 17.14 -55.20 31.43
C LEU A 293 15.73 -55.67 31.85
N ARG A 294 14.90 -56.05 30.88
CA ARG A 294 14.12 -57.30 30.84
C ARG A 294 13.31 -57.37 29.55
#